data_AF-A0A1W2M0L4-F1
#
_entry.id   AF-A0A1W2M0L4-F1
#
_cell.length_a   1.000
_cell.length_b   1.000
_cell.length_c   1.000
_cell.angle_alpha   90.00
_cell.angle_beta   90.00
_cell.angle_gamma   90.00
#
_symmetry.space_group_name_H-M   'P 1'
#
loop_
_entity.id
_entity.type
_entity.pdbx_description
1 polymer ?
#
loop_
_entity_poly.entity_id
_entity_poly.type
_entity_poly.pdbx_seq_one_letter_code
_entity_poly.pdbx_strand_id
1 'polypeptide(L)'
;MRQNSEVERVALDAAMKVWSGFPSGHRESFAFETGYSNNYRADYKSNPDWLAALGWFDFQISGVVTPTSDGGYDITYQVSIYDYYNWESTGWRPWRQASDLNDLHRAGWAQNFDVIGRSSPRTFHVPPS
;
A
#
# COMPACT_ATOMS: atom_id res chain seq x y z
N MET A 1 0.98 -21.64 10.81
CA MET A 1 0.50 -20.24 10.79
C MET A 1 1.14 -19.54 9.60
N ARG A 2 0.37 -19.19 8.56
CA ARG A 2 0.86 -18.23 7.56
C ARG A 2 0.87 -16.87 8.24
N GLN A 3 2.04 -16.26 8.33
CA GLN A 3 2.16 -14.89 8.80
C GLN A 3 1.55 -14.01 7.71
N ASN A 4 0.49 -13.26 8.03
CA ASN A 4 -0.12 -12.33 7.08
C ASN A 4 0.95 -11.35 6.58
N SER A 5 0.97 -11.08 5.28
CA SER A 5 1.84 -10.05 4.71
C SER A 5 1.54 -8.70 5.36
N GLU A 6 2.50 -7.78 5.38
CA GLU A 6 2.30 -6.43 5.94
C GLU A 6 1.06 -5.74 5.35
N VAL A 7 0.83 -5.93 4.05
CA VAL A 7 -0.34 -5.42 3.31
C VAL A 7 -1.66 -6.02 3.84
N GLU A 8 -1.72 -7.34 4.10
CA GLU A 8 -2.90 -7.99 4.68
C GLU A 8 -3.19 -7.49 6.10
N ARG A 9 -2.14 -7.21 6.89
CA ARG A 9 -2.30 -6.60 8.21
C ARG A 9 -2.90 -5.20 8.12
N VAL A 10 -2.40 -4.35 7.21
CA VAL A 10 -2.94 -3.00 7.00
C VAL A 10 -4.40 -3.06 6.52
N ALA A 11 -4.72 -3.99 5.61
CA ALA A 11 -6.09 -4.20 5.14
C ALA A 11 -7.03 -4.62 6.29
N LEU A 12 -6.59 -5.57 7.13
CA LEU A 12 -7.34 -6.02 8.30
C LEU A 12 -7.56 -4.88 9.29
N ASP A 13 -6.52 -4.13 9.64
CA ASP A 13 -6.61 -3.01 10.59
C ASP A 13 -7.59 -1.92 10.08
N ALA A 14 -7.55 -1.61 8.79
CA ALA A 14 -8.47 -0.67 8.15
C ALA A 14 -9.92 -1.17 8.19
N ALA A 15 -10.14 -2.44 7.85
CA ALA A 15 -11.45 -3.08 7.92
C ALA A 15 -12.00 -3.07 9.37
N MET A 16 -11.18 -3.42 10.36
CA MET A 16 -11.57 -3.45 11.77
C MET A 16 -11.87 -2.05 12.32
N LYS A 17 -11.15 -1.02 11.85
CA LYS A 17 -11.45 0.36 12.20
C LYS A 17 -12.85 0.76 11.75
N VAL A 18 -13.23 0.45 10.51
CA VAL A 18 -14.60 0.68 10.02
C VAL A 18 -15.61 -0.17 10.81
N TRP A 19 -15.30 -1.46 11.03
CA TRP A 19 -16.15 -2.39 11.78
C TRP A 19 -16.55 -1.83 13.16
N SER A 20 -15.59 -1.28 13.90
CA SER A 20 -15.81 -0.73 15.25
C SER A 20 -16.78 0.45 15.32
N GLY A 21 -17.09 1.07 14.18
CA GLY A 21 -18.10 2.13 14.10
C GLY A 21 -19.53 1.60 13.95
N PHE A 22 -19.72 0.32 13.64
CA PHE A 22 -21.06 -0.26 13.50
C PHE A 22 -21.67 -0.71 14.83
N PRO A 23 -23.02 -0.74 14.93
CA PRO A 23 -23.70 -1.37 16.05
C PRO A 23 -23.31 -2.85 16.19
N SER A 24 -23.38 -3.36 17.43
CA SER A 24 -23.15 -4.77 17.71
C SER A 24 -24.06 -5.67 16.87
N GLY A 25 -23.50 -6.66 16.18
CA GLY A 25 -24.25 -7.60 15.35
C GLY A 25 -24.42 -7.17 13.89
N HIS A 26 -23.65 -6.19 13.40
CA HIS A 26 -23.56 -5.88 11.97
C HIS A 26 -23.19 -7.14 11.16
N ARG A 27 -23.94 -7.40 10.08
CA ARG A 27 -23.80 -8.58 9.21
C ARG A 27 -23.98 -8.25 7.74
N GLU A 28 -23.79 -7.00 7.38
CA GLU A 28 -23.82 -6.58 5.98
C GLU A 28 -22.39 -6.41 5.47
N SER A 29 -22.22 -6.51 4.15
CA SER A 29 -20.94 -6.17 3.53
C SER A 29 -20.70 -4.66 3.64
N PHE A 30 -19.46 -4.27 3.88
CA PHE A 30 -19.07 -2.86 3.90
C PHE A 30 -17.74 -2.63 3.21
N ALA A 31 -17.58 -1.43 2.65
CA ALA A 31 -16.34 -1.00 2.04
C ALA A 31 -15.41 -0.36 3.07
N PHE A 32 -14.11 -0.45 2.82
CA PHE A 32 -13.09 0.27 3.58
C PHE A 32 -12.01 0.82 2.64
N GLU A 33 -11.34 1.85 3.12
CA GLU A 33 -10.24 2.51 2.42
C GLU A 33 -9.25 3.07 3.44
N THR A 34 -7.96 3.02 3.11
CA THR A 34 -6.90 3.74 3.83
C THR A 34 -6.62 5.07 3.15
N GLY A 35 -5.98 6.01 3.85
CA GLY A 35 -5.21 7.05 3.15
C GLY A 35 -3.98 6.44 2.48
N TYR A 36 -3.31 7.22 1.63
CA TYR A 36 -1.93 6.91 1.26
C TYR A 36 -1.07 6.92 2.52
N SER A 37 -0.41 5.80 2.82
CA SER A 37 0.50 5.69 3.95
C SER A 37 1.93 5.76 3.48
N ASN A 38 2.75 6.53 4.20
CA ASN A 38 4.11 6.76 3.76
C ASN A 38 5.04 5.61 4.11
N ASN A 39 5.95 5.31 3.17
CA ASN A 39 7.18 4.56 3.42
C ASN A 39 7.00 3.02 3.47
N TYR A 40 6.37 2.42 2.46
CA TYR A 40 6.48 0.97 2.25
C TYR A 40 7.68 0.63 1.39
N ARG A 41 8.44 -0.40 1.79
CA ARG A 41 9.51 -0.96 0.96
C ARG A 41 9.09 -2.33 0.46
N ALA A 42 9.07 -2.51 -0.86
CA ALA A 42 8.81 -3.82 -1.44
C ALA A 42 9.85 -4.87 -0.98
N ASP A 43 9.37 -6.06 -0.64
CA ASP A 43 10.26 -7.17 -0.30
C ASP A 43 10.96 -7.71 -1.55
N TYR A 44 12.27 -7.92 -1.45
CA TYR A 44 13.09 -8.35 -2.59
C TYR A 44 12.79 -9.76 -3.08
N LYS A 45 12.21 -10.63 -2.24
CA LYS A 45 11.86 -12.01 -2.63
C LYS A 45 10.49 -12.05 -3.29
N SER A 46 9.52 -11.30 -2.77
CA SER A 46 8.14 -11.37 -3.25
C SER A 46 7.83 -10.36 -4.36
N ASN A 47 8.52 -9.21 -4.38
CA ASN A 47 8.24 -8.11 -5.30
C ASN A 47 9.54 -7.43 -5.80
N PRO A 48 10.47 -8.17 -6.43
CA PRO A 48 11.77 -7.64 -6.85
C PRO A 48 11.65 -6.49 -7.85
N ASP A 49 10.69 -6.54 -8.78
CA ASP A 49 10.52 -5.49 -9.79
C ASP A 49 10.05 -4.17 -9.17
N TRP A 50 9.11 -4.23 -8.22
CA TRP A 50 8.67 -3.04 -7.48
C TRP A 50 9.78 -2.46 -6.61
N LEU A 51 10.60 -3.32 -5.99
CA LEU A 51 11.76 -2.87 -5.23
C LEU A 51 12.81 -2.21 -6.13
N ALA A 52 13.06 -2.76 -7.32
CA ALA A 52 14.01 -2.21 -8.27
C ALA A 52 13.53 -0.90 -8.90
N ALA A 53 12.23 -0.80 -9.19
CA ALA A 53 11.64 0.36 -9.84
C ALA A 53 11.45 1.55 -8.88
N LEU A 54 10.95 1.30 -7.67
CA LEU A 54 10.52 2.36 -6.74
C LEU A 54 11.32 2.38 -5.43
N GLY A 55 11.78 1.22 -4.97
CA GLY A 55 12.41 1.12 -3.65
C GLY A 55 11.40 1.30 -2.54
N TRP A 56 11.22 2.55 -2.11
CA TRP A 56 10.20 2.97 -1.15
C TRP A 56 9.09 3.70 -1.89
N PHE A 57 7.84 3.44 -1.54
CA PHE A 57 6.69 4.10 -2.13
C PHE A 57 5.55 4.21 -1.14
N ASP A 58 4.62 5.11 -1.45
CA ASP A 58 3.40 5.30 -0.71
C ASP A 58 2.28 4.50 -1.39
N PHE A 59 1.44 3.86 -0.58
CA PHE A 59 0.34 3.05 -1.09
C PHE A 59 -0.95 3.27 -0.31
N GLN A 60 -2.05 2.97 -0.96
CA GLN A 60 -3.41 2.97 -0.44
C GLN A 60 -4.01 1.58 -0.62
N ILE A 61 -4.86 1.15 0.32
CA ILE A 61 -5.68 -0.04 0.17
C ILE A 61 -7.15 0.37 0.12
N SER A 62 -7.89 -0.20 -0.82
CA SER A 62 -9.35 -0.19 -0.80
C SER A 62 -9.89 -1.62 -0.90
N GLY A 63 -11.05 -1.87 -0.32
CA GLY A 63 -11.62 -3.21 -0.30
C GLY A 63 -13.03 -3.28 0.23
N VAL A 64 -13.53 -4.51 0.27
CA VAL A 64 -14.85 -4.88 0.79
C VAL A 64 -14.71 -6.05 1.73
N VAL A 65 -15.38 -5.94 2.88
CA VAL A 65 -15.58 -7.05 3.82
C VAL A 65 -16.91 -7.71 3.51
N THR A 66 -16.93 -9.03 3.40
CA THR A 66 -18.13 -9.82 3.13
C THR A 66 -18.30 -10.88 4.23
N PRO A 67 -19.40 -10.87 4.99
CA PRO A 67 -19.70 -11.91 5.96
C PRO A 67 -19.82 -13.29 5.32
N THR A 68 -19.29 -14.31 5.99
CA THR A 68 -19.33 -15.70 5.52
C THR A 68 -20.33 -16.53 6.33
N SER A 69 -20.79 -17.66 5.76
CA SER A 69 -21.82 -18.51 6.38
C SER A 69 -21.37 -19.18 7.69
N ASP A 70 -20.06 -19.33 7.89
CA ASP A 70 -19.45 -19.89 9.11
C ASP A 70 -19.32 -18.85 10.25
N GLY A 71 -19.76 -17.60 10.03
CA GLY A 71 -19.70 -16.54 11.03
C GLY A 71 -18.39 -15.74 11.01
N GLY A 72 -17.49 -16.03 10.06
CA GLY A 72 -16.31 -15.23 9.78
C GLY A 72 -16.57 -14.11 8.76
N TYR A 73 -15.48 -13.63 8.15
CA TYR A 73 -15.50 -12.61 7.10
C TYR A 73 -14.44 -12.88 6.03
N ASP A 74 -14.80 -12.64 4.77
CA ASP A 74 -13.85 -12.54 3.67
C ASP A 74 -13.51 -11.07 3.42
N ILE A 75 -12.21 -10.77 3.37
CA ILE A 75 -11.70 -9.44 3.04
C ILE A 75 -11.11 -9.49 1.65
N THR A 76 -11.77 -8.83 0.70
CA THR A 76 -11.27 -8.65 -0.68
C THR A 76 -10.74 -7.24 -0.83
N TYR A 77 -9.46 -7.09 -1.17
CA TYR A 77 -8.77 -5.81 -1.21
C TYR A 77 -7.90 -5.64 -2.45
N GLN A 78 -7.61 -4.39 -2.81
CA GLN A 78 -6.70 -3.99 -3.87
C GLN A 78 -5.72 -2.93 -3.35
N VAL A 79 -4.46 -3.02 -3.77
CA VAL A 79 -3.44 -2.01 -3.48
C VAL A 79 -3.36 -1.04 -4.64
N SER A 80 -3.39 0.25 -4.35
CA SER A 80 -3.11 1.34 -5.29
C SER A 80 -1.84 2.07 -4.87
N ILE A 81 -0.92 2.26 -5.80
CA ILE A 81 0.31 3.03 -5.63
C ILE A 81 0.16 4.29 -6.45
N TYR A 82 0.45 5.42 -5.82
CA TYR A 82 0.66 6.70 -6.49
C TYR A 82 1.90 7.30 -5.85
N ASP A 83 2.92 7.55 -6.66
CA ASP A 83 4.13 8.21 -6.21
C ASP A 83 4.54 9.30 -7.21
N TYR A 84 4.94 10.45 -6.68
CA TYR A 84 5.45 11.58 -7.44
C TYR A 84 6.90 11.79 -7.05
N TYR A 85 7.80 11.31 -7.91
CA TYR A 85 9.22 11.52 -7.71
C TYR A 85 9.60 12.94 -8.19
N ASN A 86 9.64 13.87 -7.24
CA ASN A 86 10.10 15.24 -7.47
C ASN A 86 11.55 15.39 -6.99
N TRP A 87 12.47 15.75 -7.89
CA TRP A 87 13.86 16.02 -7.51
C TRP A 87 14.12 17.45 -7.08
N GLU A 88 13.13 18.28 -6.73
CA GLU A 88 13.34 19.69 -6.36
C GLU A 88 14.34 19.97 -5.21
N SER A 89 14.76 18.95 -4.45
CA SER A 89 15.83 19.11 -3.45
C SER A 89 17.18 19.42 -4.10
N THR A 90 17.80 20.54 -3.72
CA THR A 90 19.09 21.02 -4.26
C THR A 90 20.22 21.02 -3.22
N GLY A 91 20.00 20.41 -2.06
CA GLY A 91 20.95 20.49 -0.94
C GLY A 91 22.15 19.56 -1.15
N TRP A 92 23.32 20.13 -1.47
CA TRP A 92 24.55 19.35 -1.57
C TRP A 92 24.94 18.74 -0.22
N ARG A 93 25.31 17.46 -0.23
CA ARG A 93 25.82 16.72 0.93
C ARG A 93 27.04 15.89 0.51
N PRO A 94 27.98 15.58 1.42
CA PRO A 94 29.20 14.86 1.07
C PRO A 94 29.03 13.34 0.87
N TRP A 95 27.80 12.83 0.90
CA TRP A 95 27.42 11.45 0.58
C TRP A 95 26.26 11.46 -0.40
N ARG A 96 26.12 10.38 -1.19
CA ARG A 96 25.08 10.28 -2.22
C ARG A 96 23.69 10.47 -1.62
N GLN A 97 22.89 11.36 -2.20
CA GLN A 97 21.51 11.61 -1.80
C GLN A 97 20.57 11.64 -3.00
N ALA A 98 19.27 11.50 -2.74
CA ALA A 98 18.23 11.69 -3.74
C ALA A 98 18.30 13.09 -4.40
N SER A 99 18.87 14.09 -3.71
CA SER A 99 19.13 15.42 -4.27
C SER A 99 20.20 15.43 -5.38
N ASP A 100 21.13 14.47 -5.43
CA ASP A 100 22.12 14.39 -6.52
C ASP A 100 21.47 13.97 -7.84
N LEU A 101 20.29 13.33 -7.79
CA LEU A 101 19.48 13.04 -8.97
C LEU A 101 18.87 14.30 -9.57
N ASN A 102 18.78 15.41 -8.82
CA ASN A 102 18.37 16.71 -9.35
C ASN A 102 19.41 17.29 -10.30
N ASP A 103 20.70 17.09 -10.02
CA ASP A 103 21.77 17.53 -10.92
C ASP A 103 21.68 16.77 -12.26
N LEU A 104 21.33 15.48 -12.22
CA LEU A 104 21.02 14.71 -13.42
C LEU A 104 19.76 15.25 -14.13
N HIS A 105 18.71 15.62 -13.40
CA HIS A 105 17.49 16.20 -13.98
C HIS A 105 17.77 17.54 -14.68
N ARG A 106 18.56 18.43 -14.05
CA ARG A 106 18.99 19.71 -14.61
C ARG A 106 19.91 19.57 -15.82
N ALA A 107 20.75 18.53 -15.83
CA ALA A 107 21.57 18.16 -16.99
C ALA A 107 20.73 17.53 -18.14
N GLY A 108 19.43 17.30 -17.92
CA GLY A 108 18.54 16.66 -18.89
C GLY A 108 18.70 15.13 -18.95
N TRP A 109 19.37 14.54 -17.96
CA TRP A 109 19.68 13.09 -17.89
C TRP A 109 18.75 12.32 -16.95
N ALA A 110 17.84 13.00 -16.25
CA ALA A 110 16.70 12.44 -15.52
C ALA A 110 15.44 13.28 -15.82
N GLN A 111 14.23 12.80 -15.50
CA GLN A 111 12.94 13.46 -15.82
C GLN A 111 11.85 13.05 -14.84
N ASN A 112 10.86 13.92 -14.56
CA ASN A 112 9.79 13.66 -13.57
C ASN A 112 8.92 12.49 -14.02
N PHE A 113 8.63 11.57 -13.10
CA PHE A 113 7.77 10.42 -13.37
C PHE A 113 6.65 10.38 -12.35
N ASP A 114 5.42 10.33 -12.87
CA ASP A 114 4.24 9.94 -12.12
C ASP A 114 4.11 8.41 -12.23
N VAL A 115 4.19 7.72 -11.10
CA VAL A 115 4.03 6.26 -11.07
C VAL A 115 2.66 5.91 -10.52
N ILE A 116 1.87 5.19 -11.32
CA ILE A 116 0.58 4.64 -10.91
C ILE A 116 0.62 3.12 -11.05
N GLY A 117 0.38 2.42 -9.95
CA GLY A 117 0.34 0.96 -9.90
C GLY A 117 -0.94 0.46 -9.24
N ARG A 118 -1.50 -0.64 -9.72
CA ARG A 118 -2.60 -1.35 -9.03
C ARG A 118 -2.32 -2.84 -8.99
N SER A 119 -2.55 -3.48 -7.85
CA SER A 119 -2.53 -4.94 -7.77
C SER A 119 -3.80 -5.53 -8.37
N SER A 120 -3.81 -6.81 -8.70
CA SER A 120 -5.08 -7.55 -8.80
C SER A 120 -5.76 -7.60 -7.43
N PRO A 121 -7.10 -7.70 -7.36
CA PRO A 121 -7.80 -7.97 -6.11
C PRO A 121 -7.30 -9.26 -5.46
N ARG A 122 -7.14 -9.25 -4.14
CA ARG A 122 -6.76 -10.41 -3.33
C ARG A 122 -7.78 -10.61 -2.23
N THR A 123 -8.06 -11.86 -1.89
CA THR A 123 -9.03 -12.21 -0.86
C THR A 123 -8.36 -13.08 0.20
N PHE A 124 -8.62 -12.77 1.47
CA PHE A 124 -8.29 -13.67 2.59
C PHE A 124 -9.47 -13.79 3.55
N HIS A 125 -9.56 -14.96 4.17
CA HIS A 125 -10.62 -15.31 5.11
C HIS A 125 -10.17 -15.06 6.55
N VAL A 126 -11.04 -14.43 7.33
CA VAL A 126 -10.90 -14.22 8.78
C VAL A 126 -11.95 -15.10 9.47
N PRO A 127 -11.53 -16.14 10.22
CA PRO A 127 -12.46 -17.03 10.89
C PRO A 127 -13.20 -16.31 12.04
N PRO A 128 -14.34 -16.84 12.49
CA PRO A 128 -15.01 -16.35 13.69
C PRO A 128 -14.08 -16.43 14.91
N SER A 129 -14.16 -15.41 15.77
CA SER A 129 -13.41 -15.29 17.03
C SER A 129 -13.97 -16.16 18.15
#